data_AF-A0A6A6QD13-F1
#
_entry.id   AF-A0A6A6QD13-F1
#
_cell.length_a   1.000
_cell.length_b   1.000
_cell.length_c   1.000
_cell.angle_alpha   90.00
_cell.angle_beta   90.00
_cell.angle_gamma   90.00
#
_symmetry.space_group_name_H-M   'P 1'
#
loop_
_entity.id
_entity.type
_entity.pdbx_description
1 polymer ?
#
loop_
_entity_poly.entity_id
_entity_poly.type
_entity_poly.pdbx_seq_one_letter_code
_entity_poly.pdbx_strand_id
1 'polypeptide(L)'
;MQRDTALTFGDIHGSLEAFQASVDEIQRLAMVFEPDSMASFQAGANGVPSFTRLKEATNDHSRNFRLRHLVPHEKPMSIPGRQAPPNTGREIQIHLRLTDLSEYVHSQPYVAVSYTWDHVKSHKFEDGDDPLPEYYIWTGEHAYRPAKCHVEVLHRAMRFAAAKLPQPRIWIDQECIEQDNPDDLENHLQIMHKIYSESSFTVAVLSSTISTQGLVDVLDAFLHQDPATLPFAFGTIDPNRQAREFQLAEAKLRALDPLDLGRWQNLCPGVARDYLAISNPEEHQKLLNTLDIYLILRRVQRTFDYISQDRWFKRTWTFQEKHCGSRLHFLIPIGTAIQSKRLERIGGDICLEKLFLSRKMWRWSDHSWESTRGLANLLENHFALPPYEPQGTLPPHSQAALRTGSSSNQTFFGAMQKTHQAMETCDNLVVADRIAIFASVNNFPTRLKSTLLNRERYSYSTCILTLALKNSGWFVTHTLELQQPWGLLNMTLEEALINLEYYSGYMNWTVPGW
;
A
#
# COMPACT_ATOMS: atom_id res chain seq x y z
N MET A 1 19.04 7.31 13.48
CA MET A 1 19.55 6.13 12.76
C MET A 1 20.12 6.58 11.44
N GLN A 2 21.30 6.09 11.05
CA GLN A 2 21.93 6.48 9.78
C GLN A 2 21.36 5.65 8.63
N ARG A 3 21.07 6.29 7.48
CA ARG A 3 20.74 5.60 6.23
C ARG A 3 22.03 5.30 5.49
N ASP A 4 22.53 4.09 5.67
CA ASP A 4 23.85 3.61 5.25
C ASP A 4 23.76 2.42 4.29
N THR A 5 22.71 2.36 3.47
CA THR A 5 22.44 1.24 2.55
C THR A 5 23.48 1.11 1.43
N ALA A 6 24.15 2.22 1.07
CA ALA A 6 25.21 2.26 0.07
C ALA A 6 26.62 2.02 0.64
N LEU A 7 26.76 1.95 1.97
CA LEU A 7 28.04 1.70 2.63
C LEU A 7 28.22 0.20 2.84
N THR A 8 29.47 -0.26 2.78
CA THR A 8 29.78 -1.62 3.19
C THR A 8 29.76 -1.75 4.71
N PHE A 9 29.59 -2.95 5.25
CA PHE A 9 29.67 -3.16 6.70
C PHE A 9 31.06 -2.80 7.27
N GLY A 10 32.12 -2.89 6.46
CA GLY A 10 33.47 -2.44 6.79
C GLY A 10 33.58 -0.92 6.87
N ASP A 11 32.92 -0.18 5.98
CA ASP A 11 32.84 1.29 6.08
C ASP A 11 32.09 1.74 7.33
N ILE A 12 31.04 0.99 7.72
CA ILE A 12 30.20 1.32 8.89
C ILE A 12 30.92 1.01 10.20
N HIS A 13 31.57 -0.15 10.32
CA HIS A 13 32.08 -0.66 11.61
C HIS A 13 33.62 -0.71 11.72
N GLY A 14 34.34 -0.66 10.60
CA GLY A 14 35.81 -0.72 10.54
C GLY A 14 36.42 -2.10 10.79
N SER A 15 35.79 -2.97 11.60
CA SER A 15 36.25 -4.33 11.89
C SER A 15 35.11 -5.32 12.10
N LEU A 16 35.44 -6.61 12.07
CA LEU A 16 34.47 -7.69 12.29
C LEU A 16 33.98 -7.71 13.75
N GLU A 17 34.88 -7.46 14.69
CA GLU A 17 34.59 -7.43 16.13
C GLU A 17 33.63 -6.28 16.46
N ALA A 18 33.82 -5.11 15.85
CA ALA A 18 32.92 -3.97 16.01
C ALA A 18 31.53 -4.25 15.43
N PHE A 19 31.46 -4.89 14.25
CA PHE A 19 30.20 -5.33 13.65
C PHE A 19 29.48 -6.33 14.56
N GLN A 20 30.16 -7.37 15.04
CA GLN A 20 29.59 -8.38 15.95
C GLN A 20 29.08 -7.74 17.24
N ALA A 21 29.86 -6.85 17.85
CA ALA A 21 29.43 -6.12 19.06
C ALA A 21 28.17 -5.28 18.80
N SER A 22 28.05 -4.67 17.62
CA SER A 22 26.85 -3.92 17.22
C SER A 22 25.63 -4.82 17.08
N VAL A 23 25.78 -5.98 16.43
CA VAL A 23 24.73 -7.00 16.30
C VAL A 23 24.28 -7.44 17.70
N ASP A 24 25.20 -7.85 18.57
CA ASP A 24 24.89 -8.31 19.92
C ASP A 24 24.19 -7.23 20.76
N GLU A 25 24.62 -5.97 20.64
CA GLU A 25 23.96 -4.85 21.29
C GLU A 25 22.52 -4.67 20.81
N ILE A 26 22.28 -4.67 19.49
CA ILE A 26 20.95 -4.54 18.89
C ILE A 26 20.04 -5.68 19.38
N GLN A 27 20.55 -6.92 19.37
CA GLN A 27 19.80 -8.07 19.85
C GLN A 27 19.42 -7.94 21.32
N ARG A 28 20.35 -7.50 22.16
CA ARG A 28 20.13 -7.37 23.60
C ARG A 28 19.16 -6.24 23.94
N LEU A 29 19.23 -5.12 23.21
CA LEU A 29 18.49 -3.90 23.57
C LEU A 29 17.11 -3.78 22.94
N ALA A 30 16.97 -4.20 21.68
CA ALA A 30 15.79 -3.86 20.89
C ALA A 30 14.96 -5.06 20.46
N MET A 31 15.48 -6.28 20.61
CA MET A 31 14.77 -7.48 20.16
C MET A 31 13.52 -7.75 21.00
N VAL A 32 12.40 -7.95 20.31
CA VAL A 32 11.12 -8.35 20.90
C VAL A 32 10.51 -9.49 20.09
N PHE A 33 9.72 -10.33 20.75
CA PHE A 33 8.94 -11.37 20.09
C PHE A 33 7.51 -10.88 19.90
N GLU A 34 6.94 -11.20 18.74
CA GLU A 34 5.52 -10.98 18.52
C GLU A 34 4.72 -11.96 19.37
N PRO A 35 3.82 -11.50 20.26
CA PRO A 35 3.14 -12.34 21.26
C PRO A 35 2.43 -13.57 20.66
N ASP A 36 1.87 -13.45 19.46
CA ASP A 36 1.09 -14.49 18.79
C ASP A 36 1.95 -15.54 18.06
N SER A 37 3.21 -15.22 17.76
CA SER A 37 4.09 -16.07 16.95
C SER A 37 4.67 -17.28 17.71
N MET A 38 4.71 -17.23 19.04
CA MET A 38 5.22 -18.36 19.84
C MET A 38 4.31 -19.59 19.77
N ALA A 39 3.00 -19.39 19.58
CA ALA A 39 2.04 -20.49 19.50
C ALA A 39 2.12 -21.25 18.17
N SER A 40 2.38 -20.57 17.05
CA SER A 40 2.51 -21.18 15.73
C SER A 40 3.88 -21.86 15.53
N PHE A 41 4.96 -21.28 16.04
CA PHE A 41 6.31 -21.86 15.92
C PHE A 41 6.46 -23.19 16.66
N GLN A 42 5.76 -23.37 17.79
CA GLN A 42 5.78 -24.62 18.55
C GLN A 42 4.98 -25.76 17.90
N ALA A 43 4.01 -25.46 17.02
CA ALA A 43 3.18 -26.47 16.37
C ALA A 43 3.88 -27.16 15.18
N GLY A 44 4.85 -26.48 14.53
CA GLY A 44 5.59 -27.01 13.39
C GLY A 44 6.85 -27.82 13.72
N ALA A 45 7.36 -27.72 14.94
CA ALA A 45 8.68 -28.24 15.34
C ALA A 45 8.65 -29.63 16.01
N ASN A 46 7.76 -30.54 15.59
CA ASN A 46 7.65 -31.90 16.16
C ASN A 46 8.74 -32.89 15.71
N GLY A 47 9.95 -32.41 15.44
CA GLY A 47 11.14 -33.26 15.28
C GLY A 47 12.40 -32.51 15.72
N VAL A 48 13.05 -33.00 16.78
CA VAL A 48 14.37 -32.56 17.36
C VAL A 48 14.23 -31.54 18.55
N PRO A 49 14.99 -31.70 19.67
CA PRO A 49 14.43 -31.99 20.99
C PRO A 49 14.14 -30.77 21.90
N SER A 50 12.93 -30.80 22.47
CA SER A 50 12.54 -30.44 23.84
C SER A 50 13.36 -29.37 24.59
N PHE A 51 12.98 -28.09 24.45
CA PHE A 51 13.15 -27.09 25.51
C PHE A 51 11.99 -27.21 26.52
N THR A 52 12.12 -28.10 27.50
CA THR A 52 11.16 -28.26 28.60
C THR A 52 11.52 -27.33 29.76
N ARG A 53 11.12 -26.05 29.68
CA ARG A 53 10.88 -25.19 30.85
C ARG A 53 10.23 -23.86 30.45
N LEU A 54 8.93 -23.89 30.15
CA LEU A 54 8.01 -22.74 30.17
C LEU A 54 6.61 -23.27 29.78
N LYS A 55 5.96 -23.99 30.69
CA LYS A 55 4.65 -24.64 30.42
C LYS A 55 3.49 -24.15 31.29
N GLU A 56 3.60 -22.97 31.90
CA GLU A 56 2.55 -22.49 32.83
C GLU A 56 1.92 -21.13 32.45
N ALA A 57 1.98 -20.68 31.19
CA ALA A 57 1.38 -19.38 30.79
C ALA A 57 0.57 -19.37 29.48
N THR A 58 0.24 -20.51 28.88
CA THR A 58 -0.23 -20.55 27.47
C THR A 58 -1.75 -20.59 27.27
N ASN A 59 -2.55 -19.89 28.09
CA ASN A 59 -4.00 -19.78 27.85
C ASN A 59 -4.54 -18.34 27.75
N ASP A 60 -3.68 -17.33 27.60
CA ASP A 60 -4.13 -15.92 27.52
C ASP A 60 -3.52 -15.09 26.38
N HIS A 61 -2.84 -15.70 25.41
CA HIS A 61 -2.05 -14.95 24.41
C HIS A 61 -2.84 -14.50 23.18
N SER A 62 -4.06 -15.00 22.95
CA SER A 62 -4.98 -14.43 21.94
C SER A 62 -5.66 -13.13 22.42
N ARG A 63 -5.39 -12.71 23.65
CA ARG A 63 -5.55 -11.32 24.09
C ARG A 63 -4.20 -10.65 23.86
N ASN A 64 -4.15 -9.43 23.29
CA ASN A 64 -3.31 -8.34 23.85
C ASN A 64 -3.08 -7.11 22.97
N PHE A 65 -3.60 -7.02 21.75
CA PHE A 65 -3.68 -5.69 21.12
C PHE A 65 -5.13 -5.21 21.07
N ARG A 66 -5.36 -4.04 21.65
CA ARG A 66 -6.65 -3.37 21.74
C ARG A 66 -6.54 -2.09 20.96
N LEU A 67 -7.58 -1.76 20.20
CA LEU A 67 -7.61 -0.57 19.37
C LEU A 67 -8.65 0.41 19.89
N ARG A 68 -8.26 1.69 19.93
CA ARG A 68 -9.22 2.78 19.98
C ARG A 68 -9.74 3.03 18.56
N HIS A 69 -10.99 3.44 18.46
CA HIS A 69 -11.61 3.81 17.19
C HIS A 69 -12.34 5.13 17.32
N LEU A 70 -12.47 5.85 16.22
CA LEU A 70 -13.43 6.93 16.12
C LEU A 70 -14.78 6.39 15.66
N VAL A 71 -15.81 6.75 16.39
CA VAL A 71 -17.21 6.45 16.09
C VAL A 71 -18.05 7.72 16.13
N PRO A 72 -19.16 7.82 15.37
CA PRO A 72 -20.12 8.90 15.53
C PRO A 72 -20.58 9.00 16.98
N HIS A 73 -20.56 10.22 17.53
CA HIS A 73 -21.09 10.48 18.85
C HIS A 73 -22.44 11.17 18.70
N GLU A 74 -23.51 10.42 18.97
CA GLU A 74 -24.83 11.03 19.15
C GLU A 74 -24.73 12.06 20.28
N LYS A 75 -25.21 13.29 20.03
CA LYS A 75 -25.11 14.41 20.97
C LYS A 75 -25.42 13.92 22.38
N PRO A 76 -24.51 14.08 23.35
CA PRO A 76 -24.81 13.66 24.71
C PRO A 76 -26.05 14.44 25.15
N MET A 77 -27.15 13.72 25.42
CA MET A 77 -28.24 14.29 26.22
C MET A 77 -27.59 14.92 27.44
N SER A 78 -27.86 16.19 27.71
CA SER A 78 -27.18 17.01 28.72
C SER A 78 -27.03 16.26 30.06
N ILE A 79 -25.88 15.62 30.27
CA ILE A 79 -25.52 14.99 31.53
C ILE A 79 -24.91 16.10 32.40
N PRO A 80 -25.46 16.38 33.60
CA PRO A 80 -24.91 17.39 34.50
C PRO A 80 -23.41 17.12 34.76
N GLY A 81 -22.57 18.13 34.51
CA GLY A 81 -21.12 18.06 34.74
C GLY A 81 -20.24 17.71 33.54
N ARG A 82 -20.80 17.43 32.34
CA ARG A 82 -20.00 17.32 31.11
C ARG A 82 -19.92 18.67 30.38
N GLN A 83 -18.75 19.01 29.85
CA GLN A 83 -18.61 20.16 28.96
C GLN A 83 -19.49 19.96 27.72
N ALA A 84 -20.36 20.93 27.45
CA ALA A 84 -21.07 20.96 26.19
C ALA A 84 -20.06 21.06 25.04
N PRO A 85 -20.34 20.46 23.87
CA PRO A 85 -19.53 20.68 22.70
C PRO A 85 -19.40 22.19 22.42
N PRO A 86 -18.22 22.66 21.99
CA PRO A 86 -18.01 24.07 21.71
C PRO A 86 -18.98 24.54 20.62
N ASN A 87 -19.82 25.52 20.97
CA ASN A 87 -20.69 26.17 20.01
C ASN A 87 -19.91 27.27 19.28
N THR A 88 -19.46 26.98 18.07
CA THR A 88 -18.69 27.93 17.23
C THR A 88 -19.59 28.85 16.40
N GLY A 89 -20.92 28.69 16.47
CA GLY A 89 -21.86 29.40 15.61
C GLY A 89 -21.83 28.95 14.15
N ARG A 90 -21.07 27.89 13.79
CA ARG A 90 -21.12 27.27 12.47
C ARG A 90 -22.29 26.31 12.34
N GLU A 91 -22.85 26.25 11.14
CA GLU A 91 -24.11 25.57 10.84
C GLU A 91 -24.00 24.03 10.89
N ILE A 92 -22.81 23.47 10.63
CA ILE A 92 -22.61 22.01 10.60
C ILE A 92 -21.40 21.60 11.46
N GLN A 93 -21.69 21.00 12.61
CA GLN A 93 -20.71 20.37 13.50
C GLN A 93 -20.94 18.86 13.57
N ILE A 94 -19.86 18.08 13.47
CA ILE A 94 -19.87 16.62 13.62
C ILE A 94 -19.07 16.26 14.87
N HIS A 95 -19.71 15.52 15.77
CA HIS A 95 -19.09 15.00 16.98
C HIS A 95 -18.74 13.54 16.79
N LEU A 96 -17.49 13.20 17.06
CA LEU A 96 -16.99 11.84 17.13
C LEU A 96 -16.60 11.52 18.57
N ARG A 97 -16.51 10.23 18.88
CA ARG A 97 -15.99 9.72 20.14
C ARG A 97 -14.85 8.77 19.86
N LEU A 98 -13.74 8.95 20.57
CA LEU A 98 -12.68 7.97 20.65
C LEU A 98 -13.10 6.90 21.67
N THR A 99 -13.14 5.65 21.25
CA THR A 99 -13.51 4.54 22.14
C THR A 99 -12.41 4.22 23.12
N ASP A 100 -12.80 3.73 24.31
CA ASP A 100 -11.86 3.17 25.26
C ASP A 100 -11.29 1.84 24.75
N LEU A 101 -10.08 1.50 25.19
CA LEU A 101 -9.45 0.22 24.84
C LEU A 101 -10.30 -0.99 25.30
N SER A 102 -11.07 -0.84 26.38
CA SER A 102 -11.99 -1.88 26.87
C SER A 102 -13.20 -2.13 25.97
N GLU A 103 -13.53 -1.18 25.09
CA GLU A 103 -14.62 -1.33 24.12
C GLU A 103 -14.20 -2.07 22.85
N TYR A 104 -12.90 -2.37 22.70
CA TYR A 104 -12.41 -3.10 21.55
C TYR A 104 -12.97 -4.53 21.51
N VAL A 105 -13.66 -4.84 20.42
CA VAL A 105 -14.13 -6.19 20.10
C VAL A 105 -13.45 -6.62 18.81
N HIS A 106 -12.63 -7.67 18.87
CA HIS A 106 -11.79 -8.11 17.75
C HIS A 106 -12.56 -8.41 16.46
N SER A 107 -13.79 -8.92 16.55
CA SER A 107 -14.65 -9.21 15.39
C SER A 107 -15.45 -8.01 14.88
N GLN A 108 -15.31 -6.84 15.49
CA GLN A 108 -16.09 -5.67 15.10
C GLN A 108 -15.51 -5.03 13.84
N PRO A 109 -16.33 -4.80 12.79
CA PRO A 109 -15.83 -4.24 11.56
C PRO A 109 -15.45 -2.77 11.72
N TYR A 110 -14.33 -2.38 11.12
CA TYR A 110 -13.84 -1.01 11.07
C TYR A 110 -13.09 -0.74 9.76
N VAL A 111 -12.89 0.54 9.47
CA VAL A 111 -12.06 1.01 8.35
C VAL A 111 -10.72 1.50 8.90
N ALA A 112 -9.61 0.95 8.42
CA ALA A 112 -8.28 1.51 8.69
C ALA A 112 -7.95 2.59 7.66
N VAL A 113 -7.62 3.80 8.14
CA VAL A 113 -7.37 4.97 7.29
C VAL A 113 -5.87 5.08 7.01
N SER A 114 -5.55 5.35 5.75
CA SER A 114 -4.20 5.44 5.21
C SER A 114 -4.08 6.76 4.46
N TYR A 115 -3.14 7.63 4.87
CA TYR A 115 -3.03 8.99 4.34
C TYR A 115 -1.64 9.59 4.63
N THR A 116 -1.39 10.77 4.06
CA THR A 116 -0.17 11.55 4.33
C THR A 116 -0.43 12.58 5.43
N TRP A 117 0.41 12.63 6.47
CA TRP A 117 0.20 13.55 7.60
C TRP A 117 0.23 15.03 7.17
N ASP A 118 1.16 15.42 6.29
CA ASP A 118 1.09 16.72 5.59
C ASP A 118 0.13 16.62 4.40
N HIS A 119 -1.13 16.30 4.67
CA HIS A 119 -2.15 16.20 3.64
C HIS A 119 -2.35 17.59 3.03
N VAL A 120 -2.02 17.73 1.75
CA VAL A 120 -2.30 18.97 1.02
C VAL A 120 -3.79 19.01 0.75
N LYS A 121 -4.43 20.15 1.05
CA LYS A 121 -5.85 20.38 0.76
C LYS A 121 -6.12 20.06 -0.71
N SER A 122 -7.00 19.10 -0.96
CA SER A 122 -7.37 18.72 -2.32
C SER A 122 -8.36 19.78 -2.82
N HIS A 123 -7.82 20.80 -3.48
CA HIS A 123 -8.48 22.05 -3.85
C HIS A 123 -9.03 22.90 -2.67
N LYS A 124 -9.02 24.22 -2.87
CA LYS A 124 -9.92 25.11 -2.16
C LYS A 124 -11.31 24.73 -2.66
N PHE A 125 -12.25 24.44 -1.76
CA PHE A 125 -13.67 24.66 -2.01
C PHE A 125 -13.78 26.12 -2.50
N GLU A 126 -13.69 26.36 -3.80
CA GLU A 126 -13.79 27.70 -4.38
C GLU A 126 -15.23 28.17 -4.21
N ASP A 127 -15.40 29.49 -4.04
CA ASP A 127 -16.63 30.20 -3.70
C ASP A 127 -17.92 29.52 -4.24
N GLY A 128 -18.56 28.70 -3.42
CA GLY A 128 -19.83 28.04 -3.78
C GLY A 128 -20.09 26.65 -3.21
N ASP A 129 -19.07 25.94 -2.73
CA ASP A 129 -19.27 24.62 -2.10
C ASP A 129 -19.63 24.72 -0.62
N ASP A 130 -20.43 23.76 -0.14
CA ASP A 130 -20.75 23.60 1.27
C ASP A 130 -19.45 23.49 2.09
N PRO A 131 -19.26 24.35 3.12
CA PRO A 131 -18.06 24.29 3.93
C PRO A 131 -17.94 22.93 4.61
N LEU A 132 -16.72 22.37 4.66
CA LEU A 132 -16.48 21.16 5.44
C LEU A 132 -16.97 21.35 6.88
N PRO A 133 -17.67 20.36 7.45
CA PRO A 133 -18.14 20.46 8.82
C PRO A 133 -16.96 20.51 9.79
N GLU A 134 -17.17 21.16 10.92
CA GLU A 134 -16.20 21.11 12.01
C GLU A 134 -16.28 19.76 12.73
N TYR A 135 -15.13 19.16 12.99
CA TYR A 135 -15.04 17.89 13.71
C TYR A 135 -14.53 18.11 15.11
N TYR A 136 -15.26 17.55 16.08
CA TYR A 136 -14.87 17.51 17.48
C TYR A 136 -14.84 16.09 17.98
N ILE A 137 -13.73 15.70 18.61
CA ILE A 137 -13.49 14.36 19.14
C ILE A 137 -13.63 14.41 20.66
N TRP A 138 -14.59 13.65 21.18
CA TRP A 138 -14.71 13.35 22.60
C TRP A 138 -13.73 12.24 22.97
N THR A 139 -12.89 12.47 23.97
CA THR A 139 -11.83 11.53 24.40
C THR A 139 -12.15 10.80 25.71
N GLY A 140 -13.41 10.84 26.15
CA GLY A 140 -13.81 10.40 27.48
C GLY A 140 -13.85 11.58 28.45
N GLU A 141 -13.73 11.30 29.75
CA GLU A 141 -13.46 12.31 30.79
C GLU A 141 -14.40 13.52 30.73
N HIS A 142 -13.89 14.65 30.21
CA HIS A 142 -14.61 15.92 30.21
C HIS A 142 -14.33 16.87 29.04
N ALA A 143 -13.67 16.44 27.95
CA ALA A 143 -13.24 17.39 26.91
C ALA A 143 -13.46 16.91 25.47
N TYR A 144 -14.12 17.78 24.70
CA TYR A 144 -14.01 17.79 23.25
C TYR A 144 -12.72 18.50 22.85
N ARG A 145 -12.06 17.99 21.81
CA ARG A 145 -10.97 18.67 21.13
C ARG A 145 -11.18 18.67 19.62
N PRO A 146 -10.55 19.59 18.87
CA PRO A 146 -10.43 19.45 17.43
C PRO A 146 -9.73 18.13 17.04
N ALA A 147 -9.95 17.69 15.81
CA ALA A 147 -9.15 16.63 15.20
C ALA A 147 -7.67 17.05 15.14
N LYS A 148 -6.77 16.15 15.52
CA LYS A 148 -5.32 16.23 15.28
C LYS A 148 -5.02 16.04 13.80
N CYS A 149 -5.76 15.17 13.12
CA CYS A 149 -5.63 14.92 11.69
C CYS A 149 -6.30 15.98 10.81
N HIS A 150 -5.93 16.01 9.54
CA HIS A 150 -6.52 16.95 8.58
C HIS A 150 -8.02 16.66 8.42
N VAL A 151 -8.86 17.69 8.63
CA VAL A 151 -10.34 17.57 8.66
C VAL A 151 -10.90 16.92 7.40
N GLU A 152 -10.31 17.20 6.24
CA GLU A 152 -10.73 16.61 4.96
C GLU A 152 -10.52 15.08 4.93
N VAL A 153 -9.41 14.59 5.48
CA VAL A 153 -9.12 13.15 5.59
C VAL A 153 -10.16 12.49 6.49
N LEU A 154 -10.41 13.10 7.65
CA LEU A 154 -11.39 12.61 8.60
C LEU A 154 -12.80 12.57 7.99
N HIS A 155 -13.19 13.62 7.27
CA HIS A 155 -14.49 13.71 6.61
C HIS A 155 -14.68 12.63 5.55
N ARG A 156 -13.71 12.49 4.65
CA ARG A 156 -13.76 11.52 3.54
C ARG A 156 -13.74 10.07 4.06
N ALA A 157 -12.90 9.78 5.06
CA ALA A 157 -12.86 8.47 5.71
C ALA A 157 -14.18 8.13 6.43
N MET A 158 -14.77 9.09 7.17
CA MET A 158 -16.06 8.87 7.85
C MET A 158 -17.21 8.64 6.86
N ARG A 159 -17.23 9.35 5.73
CA ARG A 159 -18.22 9.11 4.67
C ARG A 159 -18.06 7.72 4.06
N PHE A 160 -16.83 7.29 3.81
CA PHE A 160 -16.56 5.93 3.35
C PHE A 160 -17.03 4.89 4.36
N ALA A 161 -16.70 5.05 5.64
CA ALA A 161 -17.14 4.14 6.69
C ALA A 161 -18.68 4.09 6.79
N ALA A 162 -19.37 5.23 6.68
CA ALA A 162 -20.82 5.28 6.68
C ALA A 162 -21.45 4.63 5.43
N ALA A 163 -20.78 4.65 4.29
CA ALA A 163 -21.24 3.98 3.08
C ALA A 163 -21.00 2.46 3.10
N LYS A 164 -19.95 1.99 3.79
CA LYS A 164 -19.50 0.58 3.74
C LYS A 164 -19.86 -0.24 4.99
N LEU A 165 -20.11 0.40 6.13
CA LEU A 165 -20.37 -0.27 7.40
C LEU A 165 -21.76 0.08 7.96
N PRO A 166 -22.45 -0.88 8.60
CA PRO A 166 -23.70 -0.61 9.30
C PRO A 166 -23.54 0.42 10.43
N GLN A 167 -22.39 0.38 11.12
CA GLN A 167 -22.00 1.36 12.12
C GLN A 167 -20.66 1.97 11.69
N PRO A 168 -20.60 3.28 11.37
CA PRO A 168 -19.35 3.92 10.96
C PRO A 168 -18.32 3.83 12.08
N ARG A 169 -17.17 3.24 11.76
CA ARG A 169 -16.05 3.08 12.69
C ARG A 169 -14.76 3.18 11.90
N ILE A 170 -13.87 4.07 12.32
CA ILE A 170 -12.57 4.23 11.68
C ILE A 170 -11.45 4.13 12.70
N TRP A 171 -10.31 3.61 12.24
CA TRP A 171 -9.03 3.71 12.92
C TRP A 171 -8.13 4.65 12.12
N ILE A 172 -7.57 5.66 12.77
CA ILE A 172 -6.64 6.62 12.16
C ILE A 172 -5.51 6.90 13.15
N ASP A 173 -4.28 6.71 12.70
CA ASP A 173 -3.07 6.73 13.53
C ASP A 173 -2.94 7.95 14.46
N GLN A 174 -3.12 9.17 13.95
CA GLN A 174 -2.98 10.41 14.72
C GLN A 174 -4.03 10.58 15.83
N GLU A 175 -5.16 9.89 15.74
CA GLU A 175 -6.25 10.01 16.71
C GLU A 175 -6.37 8.81 17.63
N CYS A 176 -6.12 7.61 17.09
CA CYS A 176 -6.30 6.34 17.78
C CYS A 176 -5.06 5.93 18.59
N ILE A 177 -3.88 6.43 18.22
CA ILE A 177 -2.62 6.25 18.95
C ILE A 177 -2.36 7.49 19.82
N GLU A 178 -1.97 7.26 21.06
CA GLU A 178 -1.51 8.29 21.97
C GLU A 178 -0.07 8.69 21.62
N GLN A 179 0.07 9.59 20.64
CA GLN A 179 1.36 9.99 20.05
C GLN A 179 2.41 10.49 21.06
N ASP A 180 1.97 11.01 22.20
CA ASP A 180 2.84 11.51 23.28
C ASP A 180 3.29 10.41 24.26
N ASN A 181 2.70 9.21 24.16
CA ASN A 181 3.07 8.04 24.94
C ASN A 181 3.99 7.13 24.10
N PRO A 182 5.30 7.07 24.42
CA PRO A 182 6.26 6.31 23.62
C PRO A 182 5.98 4.80 23.64
N ASP A 183 5.38 4.27 24.71
CA ASP A 183 5.02 2.85 24.78
C ASP A 183 3.81 2.55 23.89
N ASP A 184 2.81 3.43 23.86
CA ASP A 184 1.64 3.25 22.97
C ASP A 184 2.04 3.38 21.50
N LEU A 185 2.91 4.35 21.19
CA LEU A 185 3.50 4.52 19.87
C LEU A 185 4.26 3.26 19.45
N GLU A 186 5.22 2.80 20.25
CA GLU A 186 6.02 1.61 19.95
C GLU A 186 5.13 0.37 19.80
N ASN A 187 4.17 0.16 20.70
CA ASN A 187 3.25 -0.96 20.60
C ASN A 187 2.48 -0.95 19.28
N HIS A 188 1.96 0.21 18.87
CA HIS A 188 1.26 0.33 17.59
C HIS A 188 2.18 0.11 16.39
N LEU A 189 3.40 0.65 16.40
CA LEU A 189 4.41 0.41 15.34
C LEU A 189 4.66 -1.09 15.11
N GLN A 190 4.66 -1.90 16.17
CA GLN A 190 4.88 -3.35 16.09
C GLN A 190 3.69 -4.15 15.53
N ILE A 191 2.48 -3.59 15.57
CA ILE A 191 1.22 -4.28 15.20
C ILE A 191 0.49 -3.64 14.02
N MET A 192 1.05 -2.57 13.42
CA MET A 192 0.40 -1.85 12.32
C MET A 192 -0.10 -2.78 11.20
N HIS A 193 0.64 -3.85 10.88
CA HIS A 193 0.21 -4.82 9.85
C HIS A 193 -1.10 -5.50 10.22
N LYS A 194 -1.29 -5.84 11.51
CA LYS A 194 -2.52 -6.46 12.00
C LYS A 194 -3.70 -5.52 11.90
N ILE A 195 -3.50 -4.25 12.23
CA ILE A 195 -4.54 -3.23 12.13
C ILE A 195 -5.06 -3.16 10.69
N TYR A 196 -4.18 -3.11 9.70
CA TYR A 196 -4.63 -3.10 8.31
C TYR A 196 -5.19 -4.44 7.83
N SER A 197 -4.59 -5.57 8.24
CA SER A 197 -5.05 -6.89 7.79
C SER A 197 -6.37 -7.32 8.39
N GLU A 198 -6.65 -6.92 9.64
CA GLU A 198 -7.90 -7.24 10.35
C GLU A 198 -9.01 -6.21 10.11
N SER A 199 -8.68 -5.05 9.56
CA SER A 199 -9.70 -4.11 9.12
C SER A 199 -10.62 -4.74 8.08
N SER A 200 -11.90 -4.35 8.12
CA SER A 200 -12.86 -4.77 7.08
C SER A 200 -12.56 -4.10 5.74
N PHE A 201 -12.00 -2.90 5.81
CA PHE A 201 -11.55 -2.11 4.68
C PHE A 201 -10.33 -1.28 5.07
N THR A 202 -9.35 -1.19 4.17
CA THR A 202 -8.34 -0.14 4.24
C THR A 202 -8.72 0.95 3.24
N VAL A 203 -8.66 2.21 3.63
CA VAL A 203 -8.94 3.34 2.73
C VAL A 203 -7.73 4.26 2.62
N ALA A 204 -7.19 4.37 1.41
CA ALA A 204 -6.17 5.35 1.05
C ALA A 204 -6.84 6.65 0.63
N VAL A 205 -6.68 7.70 1.42
CA VAL A 205 -7.24 9.03 1.15
C VAL A 205 -6.20 9.86 0.41
N LEU A 206 -6.39 10.04 -0.90
CA LEU A 206 -5.45 10.75 -1.76
C LEU A 206 -5.75 12.25 -1.79
N SER A 207 -4.72 13.06 -2.02
CA SER A 207 -4.76 14.52 -2.15
C SER A 207 -4.80 15.01 -3.61
N SER A 208 -4.28 14.23 -4.55
CA SER A 208 -4.27 14.56 -5.98
C SER A 208 -5.67 14.55 -6.57
N THR A 209 -6.21 15.72 -6.88
CA THR A 209 -7.57 15.88 -7.41
C THR A 209 -7.60 15.71 -8.91
N ILE A 210 -8.48 14.86 -9.42
CA ILE A 210 -8.80 14.85 -10.85
C ILE A 210 -9.67 16.06 -11.14
N SER A 211 -9.14 17.03 -11.88
CA SER A 211 -9.83 18.28 -12.23
C SER A 211 -10.44 18.28 -13.63
N THR A 212 -10.27 17.21 -14.41
CA THR A 212 -10.75 17.13 -15.80
C THR A 212 -11.68 15.94 -16.01
N GLN A 213 -12.81 16.18 -16.68
CA GLN A 213 -13.79 15.14 -17.03
C GLN A 213 -13.17 14.01 -17.87
N GLY A 214 -12.26 14.35 -18.79
CA GLY A 214 -11.63 13.38 -19.69
C GLY A 214 -10.84 12.28 -18.97
N LEU A 215 -10.22 12.58 -17.82
CA LEU A 215 -9.53 11.56 -17.02
C LEU A 215 -10.52 10.59 -16.35
N VAL A 216 -11.65 11.11 -15.87
CA VAL A 216 -12.73 10.29 -15.29
C VAL A 216 -13.39 9.43 -16.34
N ASP A 217 -13.65 9.96 -17.53
CA ASP A 217 -14.24 9.21 -18.64
C ASP A 217 -13.35 8.04 -19.07
N VAL A 218 -12.03 8.25 -19.08
CA VAL A 218 -11.04 7.21 -19.41
C VAL A 218 -11.01 6.11 -18.35
N LEU A 219 -11.04 6.47 -17.06
CA LEU A 219 -11.15 5.49 -15.98
C LEU A 219 -12.46 4.72 -16.07
N ASP A 220 -13.58 5.40 -16.32
CA ASP A 220 -14.90 4.78 -16.47
C ASP A 220 -14.93 3.79 -17.64
N ALA A 221 -14.35 4.17 -18.78
CA ALA A 221 -14.19 3.30 -19.94
C ALA A 221 -13.37 2.05 -19.59
N PHE A 222 -12.18 2.23 -19.03
CA PHE A 222 -11.30 1.12 -18.64
C PHE A 222 -11.92 0.13 -17.65
N LEU A 223 -12.66 0.66 -16.67
CA LEU A 223 -13.23 -0.14 -15.59
C LEU A 223 -14.54 -0.81 -15.95
N HIS A 224 -15.30 -0.31 -16.92
CA HIS A 224 -16.63 -0.83 -17.23
C HIS A 224 -16.79 -1.37 -18.64
N GLN A 225 -15.92 -1.00 -19.59
CA GLN A 225 -15.92 -1.64 -20.90
C GLN A 225 -15.30 -3.04 -20.78
N ASP A 226 -15.89 -3.99 -21.50
CA ASP A 226 -15.28 -5.29 -21.73
C ASP A 226 -14.42 -5.15 -22.99
N PRO A 227 -13.12 -5.49 -22.95
CA PRO A 227 -12.27 -5.49 -24.14
C PRO A 227 -12.87 -6.31 -25.29
N ALA A 228 -13.56 -7.41 -24.98
CA ALA A 228 -14.23 -8.26 -25.96
C ALA A 228 -15.49 -7.61 -26.55
N THR A 229 -16.11 -6.67 -25.82
CA THR A 229 -17.28 -5.89 -26.28
C THR A 229 -16.88 -4.49 -26.72
N LEU A 230 -15.68 -4.28 -27.24
CA LEU A 230 -15.34 -3.08 -28.00
C LEU A 230 -15.64 -3.29 -29.51
N PRO A 231 -16.89 -3.11 -29.98
CA PRO A 231 -17.18 -2.76 -31.36
C PRO A 231 -17.53 -1.26 -31.48
N PHE A 232 -16.87 -0.55 -32.40
CA PHE A 232 -17.34 0.72 -32.99
C PHE A 232 -17.83 1.82 -32.01
N ALA A 233 -17.07 2.14 -30.96
CA ALA A 233 -17.43 3.19 -29.99
C ALA A 233 -17.22 4.64 -30.48
N PHE A 234 -16.97 4.85 -31.78
CA PHE A 234 -17.47 6.00 -32.52
C PHE A 234 -18.41 5.44 -33.59
N GLY A 235 -19.71 5.72 -33.47
CA GLY A 235 -20.78 4.97 -34.15
C GLY A 235 -20.64 4.84 -35.67
N THR A 236 -21.44 3.97 -36.27
CA THR A 236 -21.57 3.82 -37.73
C THR A 236 -21.75 5.19 -38.39
N ILE A 237 -20.65 5.67 -38.93
CA ILE A 237 -20.51 6.94 -39.59
C ILE A 237 -20.30 6.59 -41.07
N ASP A 238 -21.06 7.26 -41.93
CA ASP A 238 -20.85 7.30 -43.39
C ASP A 238 -19.34 7.23 -43.71
N PRO A 239 -18.87 6.33 -44.59
CA PRO A 239 -17.45 6.21 -44.96
C PRO A 239 -16.78 7.56 -45.28
N ASN A 240 -17.53 8.53 -45.83
CA ASN A 240 -17.03 9.88 -46.12
C ASN A 240 -16.91 10.76 -44.86
N ARG A 241 -17.76 10.52 -43.87
CA ARG A 241 -17.68 11.15 -42.56
C ARG A 241 -16.66 10.42 -41.67
N GLN A 242 -16.37 9.14 -41.88
CA GLN A 242 -15.24 8.42 -41.25
C GLN A 242 -13.91 8.95 -41.76
N ALA A 243 -13.77 9.22 -43.07
CA ALA A 243 -12.58 9.88 -43.63
C ALA A 243 -12.40 11.32 -43.09
N ARG A 244 -13.49 12.06 -42.85
CA ARG A 244 -13.43 13.41 -42.24
C ARG A 244 -13.17 13.37 -40.73
N GLU A 245 -13.77 12.43 -40.01
CA GLU A 245 -13.50 12.24 -38.58
C GLU A 245 -12.11 11.64 -38.34
N PHE A 246 -11.57 10.89 -39.31
CA PHE A 246 -10.18 10.44 -39.37
C PHE A 246 -9.22 11.61 -39.63
N GLN A 247 -9.49 12.47 -40.62
CA GLN A 247 -8.72 13.71 -40.81
C GLN A 247 -8.83 14.64 -39.60
N LEU A 248 -9.96 14.62 -38.89
CA LEU A 248 -10.17 15.38 -37.65
C LEU A 248 -9.49 14.74 -36.44
N ALA A 249 -9.43 13.41 -36.33
CA ALA A 249 -8.71 12.68 -35.29
C ALA A 249 -7.20 12.79 -35.51
N GLU A 250 -6.74 12.69 -36.76
CA GLU A 250 -5.38 12.95 -37.20
C GLU A 250 -4.99 14.42 -36.96
N ALA A 251 -5.86 15.38 -37.29
CA ALA A 251 -5.64 16.81 -36.99
C ALA A 251 -5.71 17.12 -35.47
N LYS A 252 -6.60 16.46 -34.71
CA LYS A 252 -6.69 16.60 -33.25
C LYS A 252 -5.53 15.93 -32.53
N LEU A 253 -5.01 14.81 -33.04
CA LEU A 253 -3.79 14.15 -32.56
C LEU A 253 -2.54 14.96 -32.93
N ARG A 254 -2.54 15.66 -34.06
CA ARG A 254 -1.53 16.67 -34.43
C ARG A 254 -1.64 17.96 -33.58
N ALA A 255 -2.82 18.27 -33.04
CA ALA A 255 -3.08 19.46 -32.22
C ALA A 255 -2.94 19.22 -30.70
N LEU A 256 -3.01 17.97 -30.23
CA LEU A 256 -2.73 17.58 -28.85
C LEU A 256 -1.22 17.41 -28.64
N ASP A 257 -0.52 18.54 -28.59
CA ASP A 257 0.93 18.71 -28.33
C ASP A 257 1.88 18.15 -29.43
N PRO A 258 2.78 18.96 -30.03
CA PRO A 258 3.59 18.56 -31.18
C PRO A 258 4.83 17.79 -30.73
N LEU A 259 4.64 16.52 -30.35
CA LEU A 259 5.70 15.52 -30.26
C LEU A 259 5.25 14.23 -30.97
N ASP A 260 5.40 14.30 -32.29
CA ASP A 260 6.18 13.35 -33.08
C ASP A 260 5.46 12.09 -33.62
N LEU A 261 4.98 12.19 -34.86
CA LEU A 261 4.64 11.02 -35.69
C LEU A 261 5.84 10.05 -35.84
N GLY A 262 7.08 10.55 -35.73
CA GLY A 262 8.29 9.72 -35.73
C GLY A 262 8.39 8.80 -34.50
N ARG A 263 7.84 9.21 -33.35
CA ARG A 263 7.72 8.32 -32.19
C ARG A 263 6.71 7.20 -32.39
N TRP A 264 5.69 7.39 -33.24
CA TRP A 264 4.70 6.36 -33.54
C TRP A 264 5.31 5.18 -34.30
N GLN A 265 6.14 5.46 -35.31
CA GLN A 265 6.91 4.43 -36.02
C GLN A 265 7.95 3.74 -35.12
N ASN A 266 8.40 4.40 -34.04
CA ASN A 266 9.33 3.81 -33.07
C ASN A 266 8.62 3.04 -31.94
N LEU A 267 7.39 3.40 -31.58
CA LEU A 267 6.62 2.79 -30.48
C LEU A 267 5.91 1.50 -30.92
N CYS A 268 5.36 1.48 -32.13
CA CYS A 268 4.74 0.28 -32.72
C CYS A 268 5.08 0.18 -34.22
N PRO A 269 6.34 -0.11 -34.60
CA PRO A 269 6.79 -0.14 -35.99
C PRO A 269 6.00 -1.14 -36.86
N GLY A 270 5.55 -2.26 -36.26
CA GLY A 270 4.74 -3.28 -36.93
C GLY A 270 3.37 -2.76 -37.36
N VAL A 271 2.61 -2.20 -36.42
CA VAL A 271 1.24 -1.68 -36.65
C VAL A 271 1.20 -0.63 -37.77
N ALA A 272 2.16 0.30 -37.79
CA ALA A 272 2.22 1.34 -38.81
C ALA A 272 2.60 0.80 -40.21
N ARG A 273 3.45 -0.23 -40.27
CA ARG A 273 3.86 -0.89 -41.52
C ARG A 273 2.74 -1.77 -42.07
N ASP A 274 2.08 -2.52 -41.20
CA ASP A 274 0.97 -3.41 -41.56
C ASP A 274 -0.23 -2.59 -42.06
N TYR A 275 -0.54 -1.44 -41.44
CA TYR A 275 -1.61 -0.55 -41.88
C TYR A 275 -1.49 -0.09 -43.34
N LEU A 276 -0.27 0.24 -43.78
CA LEU A 276 0.00 0.69 -45.15
C LEU A 276 -0.05 -0.44 -46.18
N ALA A 277 0.04 -1.70 -45.73
CA ALA A 277 0.05 -2.87 -46.59
C ALA A 277 -1.32 -3.56 -46.71
N ILE A 278 -2.29 -3.19 -45.85
CA ILE A 278 -3.61 -3.84 -45.81
C ILE A 278 -4.53 -3.29 -46.90
N SER A 279 -4.88 -4.15 -47.85
CA SER A 279 -5.92 -3.91 -48.86
C SER A 279 -7.29 -4.50 -48.47
N ASN A 280 -7.33 -5.35 -47.45
CA ASN A 280 -8.54 -6.01 -46.96
C ASN A 280 -9.27 -5.15 -45.89
N PRO A 281 -10.53 -4.75 -46.12
CA PRO A 281 -11.32 -3.97 -45.15
C PRO A 281 -11.48 -4.62 -43.76
N GLU A 282 -11.54 -5.95 -43.67
CA GLU A 282 -11.67 -6.64 -42.38
C GLU A 282 -10.39 -6.57 -41.54
N GLU A 283 -9.24 -6.72 -42.19
CA GLU A 283 -7.93 -6.56 -41.53
C GLU A 283 -7.70 -5.11 -41.10
N HIS A 284 -8.16 -4.15 -41.91
CA HIS A 284 -8.10 -2.73 -41.59
C HIS A 284 -8.93 -2.43 -40.32
N GLN A 285 -10.15 -2.98 -40.24
CA GLN A 285 -11.01 -2.80 -39.07
C GLN A 285 -10.41 -3.43 -37.80
N LYS A 286 -9.80 -4.62 -37.90
CA LYS A 286 -9.08 -5.23 -36.78
C LYS A 286 -7.95 -4.33 -36.28
N LEU A 287 -7.22 -3.68 -37.19
CA LEU A 287 -6.14 -2.78 -36.82
C LEU A 287 -6.64 -1.50 -36.14
N LEU A 288 -7.73 -0.92 -36.62
CA LEU A 288 -8.38 0.23 -35.98
C LEU A 288 -8.83 -0.10 -34.54
N ASN A 289 -9.40 -1.29 -34.32
CA ASN A 289 -9.80 -1.74 -32.99
C ASN A 289 -8.59 -1.88 -32.05
N THR A 290 -7.49 -2.46 -32.54
CA THR A 290 -6.23 -2.56 -31.78
C THR A 290 -5.68 -1.18 -31.43
N LEU A 291 -5.78 -0.22 -32.35
CA LEU A 291 -5.36 1.16 -32.14
C LEU A 291 -6.20 1.86 -31.06
N ASP A 292 -7.52 1.70 -31.09
CA ASP A 292 -8.42 2.27 -30.08
C ASP A 292 -8.12 1.71 -28.68
N ILE A 293 -7.93 0.38 -28.56
CA ILE A 293 -7.52 -0.27 -27.31
C ILE A 293 -6.21 0.32 -26.81
N TYR A 294 -5.21 0.44 -27.69
CA TYR A 294 -3.91 1.03 -27.33
C TYR A 294 -4.03 2.48 -26.85
N LEU A 295 -4.82 3.31 -27.54
CA LEU A 295 -5.04 4.70 -27.15
C LEU A 295 -5.78 4.83 -25.81
N ILE A 296 -6.77 3.98 -25.56
CA ILE A 296 -7.45 3.90 -24.26
C ILE A 296 -6.44 3.52 -23.18
N LEU A 297 -5.71 2.42 -23.33
CA LEU A 297 -4.72 1.96 -22.35
C LEU A 297 -3.65 3.00 -22.06
N ARG A 298 -3.18 3.73 -23.08
CA ARG A 298 -2.21 4.80 -22.91
C ARG A 298 -2.78 6.00 -22.13
N ARG A 299 -4.05 6.34 -22.34
CA ARG A 299 -4.72 7.39 -21.55
C ARG A 299 -4.97 6.94 -20.11
N VAL A 300 -5.32 5.67 -19.92
CA VAL A 300 -5.47 5.06 -18.59
C VAL A 300 -4.14 5.10 -17.85
N GLN A 301 -3.05 4.71 -18.51
CA GLN A 301 -1.70 4.79 -17.95
C GLN A 301 -1.36 6.21 -17.51
N ARG A 302 -1.57 7.22 -18.36
CA ARG A 302 -1.36 8.63 -17.98
C ARG A 302 -2.23 9.07 -16.80
N THR A 303 -3.45 8.54 -16.69
CA THR A 303 -4.35 8.84 -15.58
C THR A 303 -3.82 8.24 -14.28
N PHE A 304 -3.36 7.00 -14.31
CA PHE A 304 -2.74 6.38 -13.14
C PHE A 304 -1.34 6.94 -12.82
N ASP A 305 -0.56 7.38 -13.82
CA ASP A 305 0.66 8.16 -13.62
C ASP A 305 0.36 9.46 -12.89
N TYR A 306 -0.73 10.14 -13.24
CA TYR A 306 -1.16 11.35 -12.55
C TYR A 306 -1.56 11.07 -11.10
N ILE A 307 -2.36 10.02 -10.88
CA ILE A 307 -2.78 9.61 -9.52
C ILE A 307 -1.56 9.17 -8.69
N SER A 308 -0.60 8.44 -9.29
CA SER A 308 0.58 7.92 -8.60
C SER A 308 1.61 8.99 -8.24
N GLN A 309 1.47 10.21 -8.77
CA GLN A 309 2.24 11.37 -8.30
C GLN A 309 1.85 11.81 -6.90
N ASP A 310 0.67 11.40 -6.39
CA ASP A 310 0.28 11.66 -5.01
C ASP A 310 1.37 11.17 -4.04
N ARG A 311 1.69 12.01 -3.06
CA ARG A 311 2.73 11.73 -2.06
C ARG A 311 2.47 10.41 -1.32
N TRP A 312 1.21 9.99 -1.21
CA TRP A 312 0.82 8.70 -0.64
C TRP A 312 1.61 7.54 -1.26
N PHE A 313 1.79 7.50 -2.58
CA PHE A 313 2.49 6.39 -3.25
C PHE A 313 4.00 6.34 -3.01
N LYS A 314 4.56 7.41 -2.44
CA LYS A 314 6.00 7.53 -2.20
C LYS A 314 6.38 7.27 -0.76
N ARG A 315 5.48 7.27 0.22
CA ARG A 315 5.86 7.08 1.62
C ARG A 315 6.15 5.61 1.95
N THR A 316 7.11 5.35 2.84
CA THR A 316 7.37 3.96 3.27
C THR A 316 6.21 3.39 4.09
N TRP A 317 5.54 4.19 4.93
CA TRP A 317 4.41 3.71 5.72
C TRP A 317 3.27 3.17 4.84
N THR A 318 2.95 3.88 3.76
CA THR A 318 1.89 3.46 2.84
C THR A 318 2.24 2.18 2.11
N PHE A 319 3.53 1.84 1.94
CA PHE A 319 3.96 0.53 1.45
C PHE A 319 3.45 -0.61 2.36
N GLN A 320 3.61 -0.49 3.68
CA GLN A 320 3.03 -1.47 4.60
C GLN A 320 1.51 -1.52 4.51
N GLU A 321 0.84 -0.36 4.53
CA GLU A 321 -0.62 -0.24 4.52
C GLU A 321 -1.24 -0.88 3.27
N LYS A 322 -0.57 -0.67 2.13
CA LYS A 322 -0.89 -1.21 0.80
C LYS A 322 -0.71 -2.73 0.68
N HIS A 323 0.25 -3.29 1.41
CA HIS A 323 0.60 -4.71 1.37
C HIS A 323 -0.14 -5.52 2.44
N CYS A 324 -0.39 -4.95 3.61
CA CYS A 324 -1.07 -5.63 4.72
C CYS A 324 -2.60 -5.46 4.68
N GLY A 325 -3.12 -4.43 4.01
CA GLY A 325 -4.57 -4.19 3.90
C GLY A 325 -5.30 -5.31 3.16
N SER A 326 -6.31 -5.90 3.81
CA SER A 326 -7.11 -6.99 3.24
C SER A 326 -7.94 -6.54 2.03
N ARG A 327 -8.59 -5.36 2.15
CA ARG A 327 -9.45 -4.76 1.13
C ARG A 327 -9.15 -3.28 0.98
N LEU A 328 -8.15 -2.96 0.16
CA LEU A 328 -7.72 -1.59 -0.07
C LEU A 328 -8.61 -0.86 -1.09
N HIS A 329 -9.11 0.31 -0.69
CA HIS A 329 -9.81 1.27 -1.53
C HIS A 329 -9.03 2.58 -1.63
N PHE A 330 -9.05 3.21 -2.80
CA PHE A 330 -8.49 4.54 -3.03
C PHE A 330 -9.64 5.54 -3.15
N LEU A 331 -9.61 6.59 -2.33
CA LEU A 331 -10.47 7.76 -2.48
C LEU A 331 -9.71 8.82 -3.25
N ILE A 332 -10.11 9.03 -4.50
CA ILE A 332 -9.51 10.00 -5.41
C ILE A 332 -10.45 11.20 -5.49
N PRO A 333 -10.04 12.39 -5.02
CA PRO A 333 -10.91 13.56 -5.07
C PRO A 333 -11.14 13.97 -6.52
N ILE A 334 -12.36 14.40 -6.83
CA ILE A 334 -12.72 14.93 -8.16
C ILE A 334 -13.29 16.35 -8.03
N GLY A 335 -13.02 17.19 -9.03
CA GLY A 335 -13.61 18.52 -9.10
C GLY A 335 -15.14 18.48 -9.10
N THR A 336 -15.80 19.49 -8.52
CA THR A 336 -17.25 19.49 -8.29
C THR A 336 -18.08 19.52 -9.58
N ALA A 337 -17.54 20.08 -10.66
CA ALA A 337 -18.14 20.06 -11.99
C ALA A 337 -18.04 18.69 -12.70
N ILE A 338 -17.25 17.75 -12.16
CA ILE A 338 -17.00 16.46 -12.79
C ILE A 338 -18.12 15.50 -12.48
N GLN A 339 -18.64 14.89 -13.54
CA GLN A 339 -19.66 13.88 -13.47
C GLN A 339 -19.01 12.49 -13.55
N SER A 340 -19.54 11.54 -12.79
CA SER A 340 -19.23 10.13 -12.99
C SER A 340 -20.52 9.35 -13.07
N LYS A 341 -20.63 8.51 -14.11
CA LYS A 341 -21.85 7.77 -14.41
C LYS A 341 -21.86 6.38 -13.78
N ARG A 342 -20.75 5.64 -13.88
CA ARG A 342 -20.69 4.23 -13.42
C ARG A 342 -19.65 4.00 -12.32
N LEU A 343 -18.65 4.87 -12.16
CA LEU A 343 -17.71 4.73 -11.06
C LEU A 343 -18.41 4.96 -9.72
N GLU A 344 -18.08 4.14 -8.73
CA GLU A 344 -18.56 4.33 -7.37
C GLU A 344 -18.10 5.70 -6.85
N ARG A 345 -19.05 6.49 -6.36
CA ARG A 345 -18.78 7.79 -5.72
C ARG A 345 -19.11 7.74 -4.24
N ILE A 346 -18.18 8.23 -3.44
CA ILE A 346 -18.39 8.44 -2.01
C ILE A 346 -18.12 9.92 -1.74
N GLY A 347 -19.18 10.72 -1.83
CA GLY A 347 -19.06 12.17 -1.77
C GLY A 347 -18.32 12.79 -2.94
N GLY A 348 -17.30 13.58 -2.63
CA GLY A 348 -16.42 14.23 -3.61
C GLY A 348 -15.38 13.29 -4.23
N ASP A 349 -15.43 12.00 -3.91
CA ASP A 349 -14.41 11.03 -4.31
C ASP A 349 -14.92 9.99 -5.29
N ILE A 350 -14.06 9.60 -6.23
CA ILE A 350 -14.12 8.29 -6.88
C ILE A 350 -13.53 7.27 -5.91
N CYS A 351 -14.26 6.18 -5.67
CA CYS A 351 -13.81 5.05 -4.85
C CYS A 351 -13.37 3.89 -5.75
N LEU A 352 -12.07 3.56 -5.75
CA LEU A 352 -11.51 2.45 -6.52
C LEU A 352 -11.02 1.33 -5.59
N GLU A 353 -11.52 0.11 -5.77
CA GLU A 353 -11.02 -1.07 -5.05
C GLU A 353 -9.79 -1.68 -5.76
N LYS A 354 -8.71 -1.93 -5.01
CA LYS A 354 -7.46 -2.53 -5.50
C LYS A 354 -7.69 -3.85 -6.25
N LEU A 355 -8.48 -4.76 -5.68
CA LEU A 355 -8.78 -6.07 -6.30
C LEU A 355 -9.56 -5.92 -7.61
N PHE A 356 -10.45 -4.93 -7.68
CA PHE A 356 -11.20 -4.65 -8.90
C PHE A 356 -10.27 -4.14 -10.01
N LEU A 357 -9.32 -3.25 -9.69
CA LEU A 357 -8.27 -2.83 -10.62
C LEU A 357 -7.44 -4.03 -11.12
N SER A 358 -7.04 -4.93 -10.22
CA SER A 358 -6.30 -6.15 -10.56
C SER A 358 -7.04 -7.02 -11.57
N ARG A 359 -8.31 -7.32 -11.30
CA ARG A 359 -9.12 -8.17 -12.18
C ARG A 359 -9.38 -7.51 -13.52
N LYS A 360 -9.54 -6.19 -13.54
CA LYS A 360 -9.70 -5.46 -14.79
C LYS A 360 -8.43 -5.54 -15.61
N MET A 361 -7.27 -5.23 -15.02
CA MET A 361 -5.99 -5.37 -15.71
C MET A 361 -5.79 -6.74 -16.32
N TRP A 362 -6.09 -7.80 -15.57
CA TRP A 362 -6.01 -9.17 -16.07
C TRP A 362 -6.82 -9.38 -17.36
N ARG A 363 -8.07 -8.89 -17.40
CA ARG A 363 -8.90 -9.02 -18.60
C ARG A 363 -8.35 -8.26 -19.80
N TRP A 364 -7.75 -7.10 -19.57
CA TRP A 364 -7.13 -6.32 -20.65
C TRP A 364 -5.84 -6.99 -21.17
N SER A 365 -5.04 -7.61 -20.29
CA SER A 365 -3.80 -8.29 -20.67
C SER A 365 -4.01 -9.56 -21.47
N ASP A 366 -5.11 -10.29 -21.25
CA ASP A 366 -5.50 -11.45 -22.07
C ASP A 366 -5.67 -11.11 -23.57
N HIS A 367 -5.96 -9.84 -23.88
CA HIS A 367 -6.22 -9.38 -25.25
C HIS A 367 -5.01 -8.71 -25.91
N SER A 368 -4.12 -8.07 -25.15
CA SER A 368 -2.93 -7.39 -25.70
C SER A 368 -1.84 -7.15 -24.64
N TRP A 369 -1.06 -8.19 -24.34
CA TRP A 369 0.02 -8.09 -23.34
C TRP A 369 1.04 -6.99 -23.66
N GLU A 370 1.50 -6.90 -24.91
CA GLU A 370 2.50 -5.90 -25.31
C GLU A 370 2.01 -4.46 -25.08
N SER A 371 0.72 -4.21 -25.29
CA SER A 371 0.10 -2.90 -25.05
C SER A 371 -0.21 -2.63 -23.58
N THR A 372 -0.47 -3.67 -22.79
CA THR A 372 -0.85 -3.55 -21.37
C THR A 372 0.34 -3.61 -20.42
N ARG A 373 1.50 -4.12 -20.84
CA ARG A 373 2.69 -4.30 -19.99
C ARG A 373 3.10 -3.03 -19.25
N GLY A 374 3.09 -1.88 -19.93
CA GLY A 374 3.44 -0.60 -19.29
C GLY A 374 2.46 -0.21 -18.16
N LEU A 375 1.16 -0.36 -18.41
CA LEU A 375 0.11 -0.12 -17.43
C LEU A 375 0.12 -1.17 -16.30
N ALA A 376 0.36 -2.44 -16.62
CA ALA A 376 0.48 -3.52 -15.65
C ALA A 376 1.63 -3.26 -14.69
N ASN A 377 2.84 -3.00 -15.21
CA ASN A 377 4.00 -2.64 -14.40
C ASN A 377 3.72 -1.43 -13.50
N LEU A 378 3.07 -0.40 -14.04
CA LEU A 378 2.70 0.79 -13.27
C LEU A 378 1.78 0.45 -12.10
N LEU A 379 0.73 -0.35 -12.36
CA LEU A 379 -0.25 -0.69 -11.34
C LEU A 379 0.30 -1.70 -10.32
N GLU A 380 1.12 -2.65 -10.73
CA GLU A 380 1.87 -3.52 -9.82
C GLU A 380 2.75 -2.69 -8.89
N ASN A 381 3.59 -1.82 -9.46
CA ASN A 381 4.55 -1.02 -8.69
C ASN A 381 3.86 -0.03 -7.74
N HIS A 382 2.87 0.73 -8.22
CA HIS A 382 2.26 1.79 -7.42
C HIS A 382 1.06 1.29 -6.60
N PHE A 383 0.24 0.39 -7.11
CA PHE A 383 -1.00 -0.05 -6.46
C PHE A 383 -0.89 -1.44 -5.78
N ALA A 384 0.29 -2.10 -5.81
CA ALA A 384 0.56 -3.44 -5.24
C ALA A 384 -0.40 -4.48 -5.78
N LEU A 385 -0.72 -4.38 -7.06
CA LEU A 385 -1.38 -5.51 -7.68
C LEU A 385 -0.42 -6.71 -7.58
N PRO A 386 -0.94 -7.92 -7.25
CA PRO A 386 -0.12 -9.11 -7.31
C PRO A 386 0.51 -9.22 -8.71
N PRO A 387 1.75 -9.74 -8.82
CA PRO A 387 2.40 -9.88 -10.11
C PRO A 387 1.52 -10.69 -11.06
N TYR A 388 1.31 -10.17 -12.27
CA TYR A 388 0.56 -10.86 -13.30
C TYR A 388 1.38 -12.04 -13.85
N GLU A 389 0.89 -13.27 -13.67
CA GLU A 389 1.41 -14.45 -14.36
C GLU A 389 0.47 -14.80 -15.52
N PRO A 390 0.86 -14.67 -16.80
CA PRO A 390 -0.02 -14.87 -17.96
C PRO A 390 -0.69 -16.25 -18.09
N GLN A 391 -0.44 -17.19 -17.17
CA GLN A 391 -0.91 -18.58 -17.19
C GLN A 391 -1.52 -19.02 -15.85
N GLY A 392 -1.67 -18.12 -14.87
CA GLY A 392 -2.24 -18.44 -13.55
C GLY A 392 -3.76 -18.52 -13.56
N THR A 393 -4.34 -19.45 -12.79
CA THR A 393 -5.78 -19.47 -12.51
C THR A 393 -6.11 -18.39 -11.48
N LEU A 394 -7.16 -17.59 -11.71
CA LEU A 394 -7.67 -16.60 -10.75
C LEU A 394 -8.00 -17.29 -9.41
N PRO A 395 -7.53 -16.78 -8.25
CA PRO A 395 -7.95 -17.32 -6.97
C PRO A 395 -9.45 -17.09 -6.77
N PRO A 396 -10.24 -18.11 -6.38
CA PRO A 396 -11.63 -17.92 -6.03
C PRO A 396 -11.77 -17.06 -4.75
N HIS A 397 -12.84 -16.27 -4.71
CA HIS A 397 -13.11 -15.21 -3.74
C HIS A 397 -13.00 -15.59 -2.25
N SER A 398 -12.56 -14.58 -1.46
CA SER A 398 -13.00 -14.19 -0.10
C SER A 398 -12.15 -14.47 1.14
N GLN A 399 -11.03 -15.20 1.11
CA GLN A 399 -10.23 -15.39 2.35
C GLN A 399 -8.71 -15.37 2.22
N ALA A 400 -8.17 -14.91 1.10
CA ALA A 400 -6.75 -14.58 1.09
C ALA A 400 -6.58 -13.16 1.61
N ALA A 401 -6.24 -13.01 2.90
CA ALA A 401 -5.12 -12.12 3.17
C ALA A 401 -4.10 -12.42 2.08
N LEU A 402 -3.68 -11.39 1.33
CA LEU A 402 -2.54 -11.49 0.44
C LEU A 402 -1.35 -11.92 1.31
N ARG A 403 -1.25 -13.23 1.64
CA ARG A 403 0.00 -13.93 1.58
C ARG A 403 0.49 -13.52 0.22
N THR A 404 1.45 -12.59 0.18
CA THR A 404 2.26 -12.32 -0.99
C THR A 404 2.43 -13.67 -1.64
N GLY A 405 1.79 -13.86 -2.80
CA GLY A 405 1.78 -15.15 -3.45
C GLY A 405 3.25 -15.53 -3.58
N SER A 406 3.68 -16.49 -2.76
CA SER A 406 4.85 -17.26 -3.09
C SER A 406 4.52 -17.80 -4.46
N SER A 407 5.10 -17.18 -5.49
CA SER A 407 5.59 -18.03 -6.56
C SER A 407 6.36 -19.14 -5.84
N SER A 408 6.07 -20.39 -6.18
CA SER A 408 6.53 -21.59 -5.46
C SER A 408 8.06 -21.73 -5.35
N ASN A 409 8.82 -20.71 -5.77
CA ASN A 409 10.27 -20.64 -5.82
C ASN A 409 10.88 -19.45 -5.05
N GLN A 410 10.11 -18.59 -4.36
CA GLN A 410 10.71 -17.46 -3.65
C GLN A 410 11.34 -17.89 -2.31
N THR A 411 12.65 -17.67 -2.18
CA THR A 411 13.40 -17.97 -0.95
C THR A 411 13.11 -16.93 0.15
N PHE A 412 13.40 -17.28 1.40
CA PHE A 412 13.25 -16.37 2.55
C PHE A 412 14.03 -15.05 2.37
N PHE A 413 15.29 -15.14 1.94
CA PHE A 413 16.12 -13.97 1.69
C PHE A 413 15.75 -13.24 0.39
N GLY A 414 15.24 -13.96 -0.63
CA GLY A 414 14.70 -13.33 -1.83
C GLY A 414 13.44 -12.50 -1.55
N ALA A 415 12.59 -12.90 -0.59
CA ALA A 415 11.47 -12.08 -0.10
C ALA A 415 11.95 -10.79 0.57
N MET A 416 12.98 -10.90 1.40
CA MET A 416 13.61 -9.76 2.05
C MET A 416 14.25 -8.79 1.08
N GLN A 417 15.00 -9.30 0.10
CA GLN A 417 15.66 -8.47 -0.90
C GLN A 417 14.62 -7.65 -1.68
N LYS A 418 13.55 -8.29 -2.18
CA LYS A 418 12.48 -7.57 -2.89
C LYS A 418 11.81 -6.53 -2.01
N THR A 419 11.56 -6.85 -0.74
CA THR A 419 11.00 -5.89 0.22
C THR A 419 11.94 -4.71 0.43
N HIS A 420 13.24 -4.96 0.60
CA HIS A 420 14.25 -3.91 0.76
C HIS A 420 14.31 -3.00 -0.47
N GLN A 421 14.40 -3.58 -1.68
CA GLN A 421 14.44 -2.83 -2.93
C GLN A 421 13.19 -1.97 -3.13
N ALA A 422 12.01 -2.53 -2.87
CA ALA A 422 10.76 -1.78 -2.96
C ALA A 422 10.76 -0.60 -1.97
N MET A 423 11.20 -0.83 -0.74
CA MET A 423 11.28 0.22 0.29
C MET A 423 12.34 1.30 -0.02
N GLU A 424 13.38 1.02 -0.79
CA GLU A 424 14.36 2.04 -1.22
C GLU A 424 13.76 3.07 -2.19
N THR A 425 12.69 2.70 -2.91
CA THR A 425 11.96 3.63 -3.78
C THR A 425 11.00 4.54 -3.02
N CYS A 426 10.83 4.32 -1.72
CA CYS A 426 9.94 5.10 -0.88
C CYS A 426 10.69 6.18 -0.08
N ASP A 427 10.11 7.37 -0.01
CA ASP A 427 10.41 8.44 0.94
C ASP A 427 10.18 7.97 2.37
N ASN A 428 11.19 8.16 3.22
CA ASN A 428 11.04 8.00 4.66
C ASN A 428 11.65 9.18 5.41
N LEU A 429 10.85 9.79 6.29
CA LEU A 429 11.32 10.83 7.20
C LEU A 429 12.04 10.26 8.42
N VAL A 430 11.69 9.03 8.83
CA VAL A 430 12.22 8.36 10.02
C VAL A 430 12.77 7.00 9.63
N VAL A 431 14.10 6.89 9.51
CA VAL A 431 14.77 5.67 9.05
C VAL A 431 14.44 4.47 9.94
N ALA A 432 14.27 4.67 11.25
CA ALA A 432 13.97 3.59 12.18
C ALA A 432 12.62 2.89 11.90
N ASP A 433 11.62 3.62 11.39
CA ASP A 433 10.31 3.08 11.03
C ASP A 433 10.40 2.00 9.95
N ARG A 434 11.40 2.12 9.06
CA ARG A 434 11.67 1.12 8.02
C ARG A 434 11.91 -0.26 8.61
N ILE A 435 12.47 -0.36 9.81
CA ILE A 435 12.72 -1.65 10.45
C ILE A 435 11.38 -2.32 10.83
N ALA A 436 10.45 -1.55 11.40
CA ALA A 436 9.13 -2.06 11.76
C ALA A 436 8.31 -2.45 10.51
N ILE A 437 8.35 -1.62 9.46
CA ILE A 437 7.70 -1.89 8.16
C ILE A 437 8.30 -3.14 7.51
N PHE A 438 9.62 -3.24 7.47
CA PHE A 438 10.32 -4.39 6.90
C PHE A 438 9.96 -5.69 7.64
N ALA A 439 9.97 -5.68 8.98
CA ALA A 439 9.55 -6.81 9.79
C ALA A 439 8.09 -7.20 9.51
N SER A 440 7.22 -6.21 9.38
CA SER A 440 5.79 -6.38 9.15
C SER A 440 5.47 -6.98 7.78
N VAL A 441 6.06 -6.44 6.72
CA VAL A 441 5.82 -6.92 5.35
C VAL A 441 6.39 -8.33 5.15
N ASN A 442 7.52 -8.64 5.78
CA ASN A 442 8.08 -9.99 5.75
C ASN A 442 7.47 -10.92 6.82
N ASN A 443 6.45 -10.50 7.57
CA ASN A 443 5.80 -11.30 8.63
C ASN A 443 6.77 -11.91 9.66
N PHE A 444 7.76 -11.14 10.12
CA PHE A 444 8.75 -11.64 11.05
C PHE A 444 8.20 -11.83 12.46
N PRO A 445 8.38 -13.03 13.07
CA PRO A 445 7.97 -13.27 14.44
C PRO A 445 8.85 -12.52 15.45
N THR A 446 10.13 -12.32 15.15
CA THR A 446 11.03 -11.51 15.97
C THR A 446 11.17 -10.13 15.35
N ARG A 447 11.03 -9.07 16.14
CA ARG A 447 11.05 -7.68 15.71
C ARG A 447 12.06 -6.87 16.50
N LEU A 448 12.35 -5.66 16.03
CA LEU A 448 13.19 -4.70 16.73
C LEU A 448 12.35 -3.48 17.13
N LYS A 449 12.55 -2.99 18.36
CA LYS A 449 11.94 -1.75 18.84
C LYS A 449 12.56 -0.55 18.12
N SER A 450 11.86 -0.02 17.12
CA SER A 450 12.40 1.03 16.25
C SER A 450 12.66 2.33 17.01
N THR A 451 11.84 2.67 18.01
CA THR A 451 12.03 3.89 18.82
C THR A 451 13.36 3.87 19.59
N LEU A 452 13.79 2.71 20.11
CA LEU A 452 15.06 2.55 20.81
C LEU A 452 16.27 2.68 19.88
N LEU A 453 16.08 2.27 18.62
CA LEU A 453 17.12 2.30 17.59
C LEU A 453 17.16 3.63 16.82
N ASN A 454 16.24 4.56 17.10
CA ASN A 454 16.23 5.88 16.46
C ASN A 454 17.31 6.84 17.01
N ARG A 455 18.56 6.37 17.04
CA ARG A 455 19.74 7.14 17.44
C ARG A 455 20.78 7.08 16.33
N GLU A 456 21.61 8.11 16.18
CA GLU A 456 22.60 8.17 15.10
C GLU A 456 23.65 7.06 15.18
N ARG A 457 23.92 6.53 16.37
CA ARG A 457 24.87 5.41 16.57
C ARG A 457 24.46 4.08 15.93
N TYR A 458 23.19 3.94 15.55
CA TYR A 458 22.69 2.69 14.96
C TYR A 458 22.62 2.81 13.44
N SER A 459 23.17 1.79 12.80
CA SER A 459 23.16 1.55 11.36
C SER A 459 21.86 0.89 10.93
N TYR A 460 21.19 1.45 9.91
CA TYR A 460 19.98 0.84 9.34
C TYR A 460 20.32 -0.52 8.72
N SER A 461 21.40 -0.59 7.93
CA SER A 461 21.88 -1.82 7.29
C SER A 461 22.12 -2.93 8.31
N THR A 462 22.76 -2.61 9.43
CA THR A 462 23.05 -3.56 10.51
C THR A 462 21.78 -4.04 11.20
N CYS A 463 20.79 -3.16 11.40
CA CYS A 463 19.51 -3.54 12.00
C CYS A 463 18.72 -4.51 11.10
N ILE A 464 18.61 -4.23 9.80
CA ILE A 464 17.92 -5.10 8.84
C ILE A 464 18.61 -6.46 8.75
N LEU A 465 19.95 -6.49 8.65
CA LEU A 465 20.68 -7.75 8.59
C LEU A 465 20.53 -8.56 9.89
N THR A 466 20.62 -7.91 11.05
CA THR A 466 20.40 -8.57 12.36
C THR A 466 19.01 -9.20 12.43
N LEU A 467 17.99 -8.46 12.00
CA LEU A 467 16.62 -8.91 11.98
C LEU A 467 16.42 -10.08 10.99
N ALA A 468 17.03 -10.01 9.81
CA ALA A 468 17.02 -11.07 8.80
C ALA A 468 17.63 -12.38 9.32
N LEU A 469 18.85 -12.30 9.87
CA LEU A 469 19.58 -13.44 10.43
C LEU A 469 18.86 -14.05 11.64
N LYS A 470 18.17 -13.24 12.44
CA LYS A 470 17.41 -13.73 13.57
C LYS A 470 16.20 -14.56 13.13
N ASN A 471 15.46 -14.06 12.14
CA ASN A 471 14.24 -14.70 11.69
C ASN A 471 14.50 -15.88 10.72
N SER A 472 15.69 -16.01 10.12
CA SER A 472 16.09 -17.23 9.40
C SER A 472 16.48 -18.39 10.31
N GLY A 473 16.65 -18.15 11.62
CA GLY A 473 17.23 -19.14 12.54
C GLY A 473 18.75 -19.28 12.41
N TRP A 474 19.43 -18.38 11.69
CA TRP A 474 20.88 -18.44 11.45
C TRP A 474 21.70 -18.52 12.74
N PHE A 475 21.37 -17.70 13.73
CA PHE A 475 22.08 -17.69 15.03
C PHE A 475 21.92 -18.98 15.86
N VAL A 476 20.94 -19.83 15.51
CA VAL A 476 20.73 -21.10 16.21
C VAL A 476 21.68 -22.17 15.68
N THR A 477 21.97 -22.14 14.37
CA THR A 477 22.77 -23.16 13.69
C THR A 477 24.23 -22.77 13.53
N HIS A 478 24.53 -21.48 13.61
CA HIS A 478 25.88 -20.95 13.50
C HIS A 478 26.12 -20.00 14.68
N THR A 479 27.14 -20.29 15.50
CA THR A 479 27.84 -19.21 16.20
C THR A 479 28.23 -18.19 15.13
N LEU A 480 28.25 -16.91 15.46
CA LEU A 480 28.63 -15.79 14.57
C LEU A 480 30.09 -15.88 14.07
N GLU A 481 30.63 -17.08 13.84
CA GLU A 481 31.68 -17.35 12.89
C GLU A 481 31.19 -17.00 11.48
N LEU A 482 30.96 -15.71 11.26
CA LEU A 482 31.18 -15.04 9.99
C LEU A 482 32.67 -15.22 9.68
N GLN A 483 33.05 -16.44 9.35
CA GLN A 483 34.43 -16.72 9.00
C GLN A 483 34.79 -15.79 7.83
N GLN A 484 36.04 -15.37 7.79
CA GLN A 484 36.65 -14.58 6.70
C GLN A 484 36.25 -14.97 5.25
N PRO A 485 35.86 -16.22 4.89
CA PRO A 485 35.49 -16.55 3.51
C PRO A 485 34.31 -15.76 2.93
N TRP A 486 33.45 -15.16 3.77
CA TRP A 486 32.23 -14.50 3.29
C TRP A 486 32.47 -13.07 2.82
N GLY A 487 33.55 -12.42 3.24
CA GLY A 487 33.81 -11.03 2.88
C GLY A 487 32.67 -10.06 3.25
N LEU A 488 31.86 -10.36 4.28
CA LEU A 488 30.67 -9.57 4.63
C LEU A 488 31.00 -8.09 4.88
N LEU A 489 32.17 -7.80 5.46
CA LEU A 489 32.62 -6.42 5.65
C LEU A 489 32.79 -5.65 4.33
N ASN A 490 33.00 -6.34 3.22
CA ASN A 490 33.11 -5.70 1.90
C ASN A 490 31.78 -5.63 1.15
N MET A 491 30.67 -5.99 1.81
CA MET A 491 29.33 -6.01 1.21
C MET A 491 28.48 -4.88 1.76
N THR A 492 27.67 -4.30 0.90
CA THR A 492 26.48 -3.52 1.25
C THR A 492 25.37 -4.43 1.79
N LEU A 493 24.29 -3.84 2.32
CA LEU A 493 23.11 -4.61 2.75
C LEU A 493 22.50 -5.42 1.59
N GLU A 494 22.39 -4.82 0.41
CA GLU A 494 21.78 -5.48 -0.75
C GLU A 494 22.61 -6.69 -1.19
N GLU A 495 23.93 -6.54 -1.30
CA GLU A 495 24.85 -7.64 -1.65
C GLU A 495 24.82 -8.75 -0.58
N ALA A 496 24.72 -8.40 0.69
CA ALA A 496 24.61 -9.38 1.76
C ALA A 496 23.31 -10.21 1.66
N LEU A 497 22.17 -9.58 1.37
CA LEU A 497 20.90 -10.29 1.19
C LEU A 497 20.92 -11.20 -0.05
N ILE A 498 21.51 -10.74 -1.17
CA ILE A 498 21.69 -11.56 -2.38
C ILE A 498 22.55 -12.78 -2.10
N ASN A 499 23.69 -12.60 -1.43
CA ASN A 499 24.57 -13.71 -1.08
C ASN A 499 23.87 -14.70 -0.15
N LEU A 500 23.13 -14.22 0.86
CA LEU A 500 22.35 -15.09 1.74
C LEU A 500 21.28 -15.89 0.99
N GLU A 501 20.60 -15.30 0.01
CA GLU A 501 19.68 -16.02 -0.87
C GLU A 501 20.42 -17.14 -1.63
N TYR A 502 21.54 -16.80 -2.28
CA TYR A 502 22.35 -17.78 -3.01
C TYR A 502 22.75 -18.95 -2.09
N TYR A 503 23.35 -18.67 -0.93
CA TYR A 503 23.75 -19.70 0.03
C TYR A 503 22.58 -20.55 0.54
N SER A 504 21.41 -19.94 0.80
CA SER A 504 20.22 -20.66 1.25
C SER A 504 19.74 -21.68 0.20
N GLY A 505 19.87 -21.34 -1.09
CA GLY A 505 19.56 -22.23 -2.21
C GLY A 505 20.52 -23.41 -2.31
N TYR A 506 21.83 -23.22 -2.08
CA TYR A 506 22.82 -24.31 -2.11
C TYR A 506 22.66 -25.29 -0.96
N MET A 507 22.28 -24.80 0.22
CA MET A 507 22.19 -25.62 1.42
C MET A 507 20.81 -26.30 1.59
N ASN A 508 19.90 -26.17 0.61
CA ASN A 508 18.50 -26.62 0.72
C ASN A 508 17.86 -26.15 2.04
N TRP A 509 18.11 -24.90 2.44
CA TRP A 509 17.50 -24.33 3.64
C TRP A 509 16.02 -24.07 3.39
N THR A 510 15.20 -25.08 3.64
CA THR A 510 13.77 -24.90 3.83
C THR A 510 13.57 -24.48 5.28
N VAL A 511 13.21 -23.20 5.51
CA VAL A 511 12.78 -22.78 6.84
C VAL A 511 11.48 -23.56 7.13
N PRO A 512 11.42 -24.42 8.17
CA PRO A 512 10.22 -25.19 8.43
C PRO A 512 9.07 -24.25 8.81
N GLY A 513 8.00 -24.24 8.02
CA GLY A 513 6.74 -23.58 8.40
C GLY A 513 6.53 -22.13 7.90
N TRP A 514 7.22 -21.69 6.85
CA TRP A 514 6.81 -20.51 6.08
C TRP A 514 5.76 -20.87 5.02
#